data_AF-A0A8C4VDD5-F1
#
_entry.id   AF-A0A8C4VDD5-F1
#
_cell.length_a   1.000
_cell.length_b   1.000
_cell.length_c   1.000
_cell.angle_alpha   90.00
_cell.angle_beta   90.00
_cell.angle_gamma   90.00
#
_symmetry.space_group_name_H-M   'P 1'
#
loop_
_entity.id
_entity.type
_entity.pdbx_description
1 polymer ?
#
loop_
_entity_poly.entity_id
_entity_poly.type
_entity_poly.pdbx_seq_one_letter_code
_entity_poly.pdbx_strand_id
1 'polypeptide(L)'
;MLLLLVMGLAWSFHGASCLPHPTGLTWAEEGAEGQCQCVPQLCPRATTCSAGLVCDHCGCCLECGNAEGQLCDLDGSGTFYGRCGENLECQLDIQEIGYGGIPEPQCVCRSQAAVCGSDHITYQNICKFQEAVREREGRNLSITSNRPCLAVPQIKHHPQDQVNVSGHDVIFMCEVFAYPMALVEWRKDEEEFGLPGDDPHISIQSRGGPLRYELSSCLQIEGVRKADGGTYFCIAHNKLGNATAKATLLVTSAGTCLQTQFPGVPPKEKLQQVLKRKLYIKRKKRT
;
A
#
# COMPACT_ATOMS: atom_id res chain seq x y z
N MET A 1 21.36 -50.61 25.78
CA MET A 1 21.66 -49.26 26.29
C MET A 1 22.74 -48.65 25.40
N LEU A 2 22.36 -47.74 24.51
CA LEU A 2 23.30 -46.83 23.86
C LEU A 2 22.57 -45.50 23.72
N LEU A 3 22.90 -44.55 24.60
CA LEU A 3 22.37 -43.18 24.55
C LEU A 3 23.07 -42.43 23.41
N LEU A 4 22.30 -42.03 22.39
CA LEU A 4 22.73 -41.04 21.40
C LEU A 4 22.28 -39.66 21.87
N LEU A 5 23.25 -38.85 22.34
CA LEU A 5 23.08 -37.43 22.61
C LEU A 5 22.92 -36.69 21.29
N VAL A 6 21.70 -36.24 20.99
CA VAL A 6 21.43 -35.29 19.91
C VAL A 6 21.80 -33.91 20.43
N MET A 7 23.02 -33.45 20.14
CA MET A 7 23.39 -32.05 20.36
C MET A 7 22.61 -31.19 19.36
N GLY A 8 21.66 -30.43 19.88
CA GLY A 8 20.90 -29.45 19.12
C GLY A 8 21.84 -28.39 18.56
N LEU A 9 21.92 -28.30 17.24
CA LEU A 9 22.45 -27.13 16.56
C LEU A 9 21.45 -26.00 16.81
N ALA A 10 21.76 -25.16 17.79
CA ALA A 10 21.17 -23.85 17.91
C ALA A 10 21.60 -23.06 16.67
N TRP A 11 20.64 -22.72 15.80
CA TRP A 11 20.89 -21.81 14.71
C TRP A 11 21.06 -20.43 15.35
N SER A 12 22.31 -20.05 15.61
CA SER A 12 22.65 -18.68 15.97
C SER A 12 22.29 -17.78 14.79
N PHE A 13 21.28 -16.94 14.98
CA PHE A 13 21.03 -15.79 14.14
C PHE A 13 22.35 -15.01 14.03
N HIS A 14 22.97 -15.02 12.85
CA HIS A 14 24.09 -14.13 12.57
C HIS A 14 23.50 -12.73 12.44
N GLY A 15 23.40 -12.01 13.55
CA GLY A 15 23.20 -10.57 13.53
C GLY A 15 24.32 -9.95 12.71
N ALA A 16 23.98 -8.97 11.87
CA ALA A 16 24.94 -8.23 11.05
C ALA A 16 26.10 -7.75 11.92
N SER A 17 27.25 -8.42 11.80
CA SER A 17 28.45 -8.06 12.52
C SER A 17 29.26 -7.17 11.60
N CYS A 18 29.34 -5.88 11.95
CA CYS A 18 30.25 -4.96 11.27
C CYS A 18 31.66 -5.43 11.57
N LEU A 19 32.24 -6.14 10.61
CA LEU A 19 33.65 -6.47 10.66
C LEU A 19 34.37 -5.21 10.20
N PRO A 20 35.22 -4.60 11.04
CA PRO A 20 36.07 -3.53 10.56
C PRO A 20 36.84 -4.10 9.37
N HIS A 21 36.84 -3.37 8.26
CA HIS A 21 37.73 -3.71 7.17
C HIS A 21 39.13 -3.86 7.78
N PRO A 22 39.80 -5.02 7.63
CA PRO A 22 41.17 -5.16 8.10
C PRO A 22 41.94 -4.07 7.36
N THR A 23 42.51 -3.15 8.13
CA THR A 23 43.33 -2.03 7.67
C THR A 23 44.03 -2.33 6.35
N GLY A 24 43.65 -1.65 5.26
CA GLY A 24 44.36 -1.69 3.98
C GLY A 24 43.73 -2.55 2.89
N LEU A 25 42.62 -2.09 2.31
CA LEU A 25 42.39 -2.24 0.88
C LEU A 25 42.61 -0.87 0.25
N THR A 26 43.74 -0.73 -0.45
CA THR A 26 43.95 0.33 -1.43
C THR A 26 42.98 0.06 -2.58
N TRP A 27 41.88 0.80 -2.68
CA TRP A 27 41.21 0.93 -3.98
C TRP A 27 42.03 1.97 -4.74
N ALA A 28 43.05 1.47 -5.42
CA ALA A 28 43.67 2.24 -6.49
C ALA A 28 42.65 2.34 -7.62
N GLU A 29 41.82 3.37 -7.60
CA GLU A 29 41.42 4.13 -8.78
C GLU A 29 40.93 5.53 -8.35
N GLU A 30 41.37 6.52 -9.12
CA GLU A 30 41.47 7.93 -8.76
C GLU A 30 40.14 8.56 -8.32
N GLY A 31 40.10 9.16 -7.11
CA GLY A 31 39.20 10.29 -6.88
C GLY A 31 38.64 10.55 -5.49
N ALA A 32 38.67 9.61 -4.54
CA ALA A 32 38.16 9.88 -3.19
C ALA A 32 38.60 8.83 -2.15
N GLU A 33 39.64 9.08 -1.36
CA GLU A 33 39.93 8.23 -0.19
C GLU A 33 40.39 9.07 1.00
N GLY A 34 39.43 9.42 1.86
CA GLY A 34 39.71 9.60 3.28
C GLY A 34 39.85 8.20 3.90
N GLN A 35 40.98 7.91 4.52
CA GLN A 35 41.17 6.64 5.23
C GLN A 35 40.18 6.54 6.40
N CYS A 36 39.28 5.56 6.34
CA CYS A 36 38.42 5.19 7.46
C CYS A 36 39.25 4.52 8.57
N GLN A 37 39.38 5.18 9.73
CA GLN A 37 39.92 4.57 10.94
C GLN A 37 38.77 4.20 11.88
N CYS A 38 38.47 2.91 11.98
CA CYS A 38 37.41 2.43 12.88
C CYS A 38 37.83 2.57 14.35
N VAL A 39 37.09 3.36 15.12
CA VAL A 39 37.23 3.48 16.58
C VAL A 39 35.91 3.09 17.24
N PRO A 40 35.69 1.79 17.55
CA PRO A 40 34.39 1.28 17.99
C PRO A 40 33.81 1.97 19.23
N GLN A 41 34.69 2.47 20.11
CA GLN A 41 34.29 3.14 21.36
C GLN A 41 33.61 4.50 21.13
N LEU A 42 33.79 5.10 19.95
CA LEU A 42 33.18 6.37 19.57
C LEU A 42 31.87 6.19 18.80
N CYS A 43 31.45 4.95 18.53
CA CYS A 43 30.24 4.70 17.78
C CYS A 43 29.00 5.15 18.57
N PRO A 44 28.12 5.97 17.96
CA PRO A 44 26.87 6.33 18.58
C PRO A 44 25.98 5.09 18.75
N ARG A 45 25.14 5.09 19.78
CA ARG A 45 24.14 4.05 19.97
C ARG A 45 22.91 4.36 19.14
N ALA A 46 22.68 3.59 18.09
CA ALA A 46 21.44 3.62 17.35
C ALA A 46 20.31 2.99 18.18
N THR A 47 19.27 3.77 18.48
CA THR A 47 18.06 3.31 19.18
C THR A 47 16.86 3.38 18.25
N THR A 48 16.02 2.35 18.27
CA THR A 48 14.71 2.35 17.58
C THR A 48 14.80 2.40 16.05
N CYS A 49 15.61 1.53 15.44
CA CYS A 49 15.73 1.46 13.97
C CYS A 49 14.62 0.61 13.33
N SER A 50 13.65 1.26 12.68
CA SER A 50 12.50 0.57 12.04
C SER A 50 12.90 -0.42 10.94
N ALA A 51 13.95 -0.12 10.16
CA ALA A 51 14.48 -0.99 9.12
C ALA A 51 15.64 -1.90 9.58
N GLY A 52 15.95 -1.90 10.88
CA GLY A 52 17.09 -2.63 11.43
C GLY A 52 18.40 -1.85 11.36
N LEU A 53 19.48 -2.51 11.74
CA LEU A 53 20.81 -1.93 11.82
C LEU A 53 21.64 -2.32 10.61
N VAL A 54 22.42 -1.37 10.11
CA VAL A 54 23.40 -1.53 9.03
C VAL A 54 24.74 -0.99 9.49
N CYS A 55 25.81 -1.35 8.81
CA CYS A 55 27.10 -0.74 9.08
C CYS A 55 27.20 0.63 8.43
N ASP A 56 27.92 1.55 9.07
CA ASP A 56 28.31 2.83 8.45
C ASP A 56 29.12 2.60 7.16
N HIS A 57 29.42 3.69 6.45
CA HIS A 57 30.28 3.67 5.26
C HIS A 57 31.63 2.97 5.49
N CYS A 58 32.21 3.11 6.69
CA CYS A 58 33.51 2.56 7.06
C CYS A 58 33.46 1.10 7.53
N GLY A 59 32.27 0.48 7.65
CA GLY A 59 32.09 -0.85 8.21
C GLY A 59 32.36 -0.94 9.72
N CYS A 60 32.31 0.18 10.45
CA CYS A 60 32.71 0.27 11.85
C CYS A 60 31.52 0.33 12.81
N CYS A 61 30.68 1.35 12.68
CA CYS A 61 29.56 1.61 13.57
C CYS A 61 28.26 1.00 13.05
N LEU A 62 27.35 0.66 13.97
CA LEU A 62 25.99 0.26 13.65
C LEU A 62 25.10 1.50 13.59
N GLU A 63 24.49 1.73 12.44
CA GLU A 63 23.57 2.83 12.17
C GLU A 63 22.19 2.27 11.77
N CYS A 64 21.16 3.11 11.83
CA CYS A 64 19.85 2.70 11.32
C CYS A 64 19.89 2.63 9.79
N GLY A 65 19.44 1.51 9.23
CA GLY A 65 19.27 1.41 7.79
C GLY A 65 18.05 2.20 7.30
N ASN A 66 18.07 2.55 6.02
CA ASN A 66 16.94 3.18 5.34
C ASN A 66 15.81 2.17 5.15
N ALA A 67 14.58 2.61 5.39
CA ALA A 67 13.35 1.84 5.25
C ALA A 67 12.86 1.75 3.79
N GLU A 68 11.92 0.84 3.54
CA GLU A 68 11.29 0.69 2.22
C GLU A 68 10.72 2.03 1.71
N GLY A 69 11.09 2.42 0.49
CA GLY A 69 10.71 3.69 -0.17
C GLY A 69 11.63 4.88 0.14
N GLN A 70 12.60 4.76 1.06
CA GLN A 70 13.60 5.80 1.29
C GLN A 70 14.75 5.73 0.28
N LEU A 71 15.36 6.88 0.00
CA LEU A 71 16.52 6.99 -0.89
C LEU A 71 17.71 6.18 -0.37
N CYS A 72 18.57 5.71 -1.27
CA CYS A 72 19.74 4.92 -0.91
C CYS A 72 20.87 5.03 -1.93
N ASP A 73 22.09 4.68 -1.50
CA ASP A 73 23.25 4.71 -2.37
C ASP A 73 23.40 3.37 -3.14
N LEU A 74 23.29 3.41 -4.47
CA LEU A 74 23.34 2.21 -5.34
C LEU A 74 24.67 1.48 -5.34
N ASP A 75 25.75 2.22 -5.15
CA ASP A 75 27.11 1.68 -5.01
C ASP A 75 27.30 0.99 -3.65
N GLY A 76 26.31 1.07 -2.76
CA GLY A 76 26.41 0.58 -1.41
C GLY A 76 27.52 1.28 -0.64
N SER A 77 27.88 2.52 -0.97
CA SER A 77 28.87 3.28 -0.18
C SER A 77 28.28 3.71 1.16
N GLY A 78 26.97 4.04 1.18
CA GLY A 78 26.29 4.57 2.35
C GLY A 78 26.78 5.96 2.76
N THR A 79 27.29 6.74 1.80
CA THR A 79 27.96 8.03 2.03
C THR A 79 27.03 9.23 1.91
N PHE A 80 25.99 9.16 1.07
CA PHE A 80 25.13 10.31 0.77
C PHE A 80 23.70 10.07 1.26
N TYR A 81 23.03 9.05 0.73
CA TYR A 81 21.69 8.67 1.18
C TYR A 81 21.71 7.60 2.25
N GLY A 82 22.78 6.81 2.35
CA GLY A 82 22.89 5.71 3.31
C GLY A 82 22.52 4.35 2.72
N ARG A 83 22.59 3.32 3.57
CA ARG A 83 22.35 1.92 3.18
C ARG A 83 20.92 1.50 3.53
N CYS A 84 20.32 0.68 2.68
CA CYS A 84 19.05 0.03 2.99
C CYS A 84 19.18 -0.94 4.16
N GLY A 85 18.12 -1.00 4.97
CA GLY A 85 18.03 -1.89 6.12
C GLY A 85 17.96 -3.38 5.77
N GLU A 86 17.70 -4.19 6.79
CA GLU A 86 17.66 -5.64 6.65
C GLU A 86 16.54 -6.08 5.69
N ASN A 87 16.82 -7.06 4.83
CA ASN A 87 15.92 -7.57 3.78
C ASN A 87 15.48 -6.54 2.74
N LEU A 88 16.15 -5.41 2.65
CA LEU A 88 15.95 -4.41 1.61
C LEU A 88 17.11 -4.46 0.60
N GLU A 89 16.86 -3.92 -0.59
CA GLU A 89 17.83 -3.74 -1.66
C GLU A 89 17.65 -2.36 -2.29
N CYS A 90 18.75 -1.67 -2.58
CA CYS A 90 18.72 -0.36 -3.22
C CYS A 90 18.51 -0.54 -4.73
N GLN A 91 17.39 -0.07 -5.27
CA GLN A 91 17.02 -0.26 -6.66
C GLN A 91 16.63 1.08 -7.31
N LEU A 92 16.93 1.22 -8.61
CA LEU A 92 16.43 2.31 -9.44
C LEU A 92 15.09 1.92 -10.04
N ASP A 93 14.03 2.67 -9.74
CA ASP A 93 12.78 2.53 -10.48
C ASP A 93 12.82 3.40 -11.74
N ILE A 94 12.89 2.74 -12.89
CA ILE A 94 12.93 3.36 -14.22
C ILE A 94 11.51 3.50 -14.80
N GLN A 95 10.49 2.89 -14.16
CA GLN A 95 9.13 2.82 -14.69
C GLN A 95 8.32 4.11 -14.50
N GLU A 96 8.72 5.01 -13.60
CA GLU A 96 8.05 6.31 -13.36
C GLU A 96 8.66 7.51 -14.10
N ILE A 97 9.56 7.29 -15.06
CA ILE A 97 10.17 8.40 -15.81
C ILE A 97 9.24 8.86 -16.93
N GLY A 98 8.38 9.84 -16.63
CA GLY A 98 7.89 10.77 -17.65
C GLY A 98 9.07 11.52 -18.29
N TYR A 99 8.93 11.93 -19.56
CA TYR A 99 9.97 12.61 -20.36
C TYR A 99 10.79 13.63 -19.54
N GLY A 100 12.02 13.26 -19.16
CA GLY A 100 13.01 14.17 -18.53
C GLY A 100 13.24 14.01 -17.02
N GLY A 101 12.62 13.03 -16.34
CA GLY A 101 12.94 12.72 -14.94
C GLY A 101 14.27 11.97 -14.77
N ILE A 102 15.05 12.30 -13.74
CA ILE A 102 16.19 11.48 -13.29
C ILE A 102 15.63 10.50 -12.25
N PRO A 103 15.76 9.18 -12.44
CA PRO A 103 15.25 8.20 -11.49
C PRO A 103 16.07 8.26 -10.20
N GLU A 104 15.38 8.33 -9.07
CA GLU A 104 16.01 8.31 -7.74
C GLU A 104 16.02 6.89 -7.18
N PRO A 105 17.16 6.37 -6.72
CA PRO A 105 17.25 5.03 -6.17
C PRO A 105 16.60 4.93 -4.79
N GLN A 106 15.80 3.89 -4.57
CA GLN A 106 15.07 3.66 -3.33
C GLN A 106 15.26 2.24 -2.79
N CYS A 107 15.10 2.10 -1.48
CA CYS A 107 15.09 0.79 -0.83
C CYS A 107 13.80 0.03 -1.14
N VAL A 108 13.92 -1.16 -1.71
CA VAL A 108 12.81 -2.06 -2.05
C VAL A 108 12.94 -3.35 -1.26
N CYS A 109 11.83 -3.89 -0.74
CA CYS A 109 11.88 -5.16 -0.03
C CYS A 109 12.25 -6.31 -0.97
N ARG A 110 13.24 -7.12 -0.57
CA ARG A 110 13.73 -8.27 -1.35
C ARG A 110 12.66 -9.30 -1.69
N SER A 111 11.59 -9.36 -0.88
CA SER A 111 10.47 -10.26 -1.11
C SER A 111 9.17 -9.52 -0.90
N GLN A 112 8.35 -9.43 -1.95
CA GLN A 112 7.00 -8.87 -1.90
C GLN A 112 5.94 -9.92 -1.47
N ALA A 113 6.35 -11.05 -0.89
CA ALA A 113 5.44 -12.09 -0.42
C ALA A 113 4.88 -11.73 0.97
N ALA A 114 3.56 -11.74 1.11
CA ALA A 114 2.90 -11.47 2.38
C ALA A 114 3.14 -12.58 3.39
N VAL A 115 3.22 -12.19 4.67
CA VAL A 115 3.45 -13.12 5.80
C VAL A 115 2.36 -12.95 6.86
N CYS A 116 2.04 -14.04 7.54
CA CYS A 116 1.09 -14.06 8.65
C CYS A 116 1.84 -14.02 9.98
N GLY A 117 1.62 -12.97 10.76
CA GLY A 117 2.16 -12.83 12.10
C GLY A 117 1.45 -13.75 13.12
N SER A 118 2.09 -13.96 14.26
CA SER A 118 1.50 -14.64 15.42
C SER A 118 0.36 -13.86 16.09
N ASP A 119 0.14 -12.61 15.68
CA ASP A 119 -0.99 -11.76 16.06
C ASP A 119 -2.15 -11.82 15.05
N HIS A 120 -2.12 -12.77 14.10
CA HIS A 120 -3.11 -12.94 13.04
C HIS A 120 -3.23 -11.73 12.10
N ILE A 121 -2.24 -10.84 12.10
CA ILE A 121 -2.14 -9.74 11.14
C ILE A 121 -1.38 -10.24 9.91
N THR A 122 -1.92 -9.93 8.73
CA THR A 122 -1.21 -10.11 7.47
C THR A 122 -0.34 -8.89 7.23
N TYR A 123 0.96 -9.12 7.05
CA TYR A 123 1.92 -8.10 6.65
C TYR A 123 2.19 -8.22 5.16
N GLN A 124 2.28 -7.07 4.47
CA GLN A 124 2.41 -7.01 3.02
C GLN A 124 3.65 -7.75 2.50
N ASN A 125 4.75 -7.65 3.25
CA ASN A 125 6.02 -8.29 2.97
C ASN A 125 6.80 -8.52 4.28
N ILE A 126 7.97 -9.18 4.16
CA ILE A 126 8.84 -9.46 5.31
C ILE A 126 9.38 -8.17 5.96
N CYS A 127 9.64 -7.13 5.19
CA CYS A 127 10.19 -5.87 5.69
C CYS A 127 9.18 -5.15 6.61
N LYS A 128 7.89 -5.15 6.24
CA LYS A 128 6.80 -4.62 7.08
C LYS A 128 6.54 -5.45 8.34
N PHE A 129 6.73 -6.76 8.26
CA PHE A 129 6.70 -7.59 9.47
C PHE A 129 7.84 -7.24 10.41
N GLN A 130 9.07 -7.12 9.91
CA GLN A 130 10.24 -6.80 10.73
C GLN A 130 10.18 -5.38 11.32
N GLU A 131 9.64 -4.41 10.58
CA GLU A 131 9.33 -3.07 11.09
C GLU A 131 8.41 -3.16 12.33
N ALA A 132 7.31 -3.91 12.23
CA ALA A 132 6.40 -4.09 13.35
C ALA A 132 7.01 -4.86 14.55
N VAL A 133 7.94 -5.78 14.31
CA VAL A 133 8.70 -6.46 15.37
C VAL A 133 9.57 -5.44 16.13
N ARG A 134 10.21 -4.52 15.41
CA ARG A 134 11.16 -3.54 15.99
C ARG A 134 10.47 -2.38 16.68
N GLU A 135 9.27 -1.99 16.25
CA GLU A 135 8.46 -0.97 16.92
C GLU A 135 7.82 -1.48 18.22
N ARG A 136 7.53 -2.79 18.31
CA ARG A 136 6.88 -3.38 19.49
C ARG A 136 7.93 -3.84 20.50
N GLU A 137 8.42 -2.93 21.32
CA GLU A 137 9.26 -3.28 22.48
C GLU A 137 8.51 -4.26 23.40
N GLY A 138 8.94 -5.53 23.44
CA GLY A 138 8.50 -6.52 24.43
C GLY A 138 7.35 -7.46 24.04
N ARG A 139 6.85 -7.46 22.80
CA ARG A 139 5.95 -8.54 22.32
C ARG A 139 6.71 -9.51 21.42
N ASN A 140 6.65 -10.80 21.75
CA ASN A 140 7.20 -11.86 20.90
C ASN A 140 6.30 -12.05 19.67
N LEU A 141 6.58 -11.28 18.61
CA LEU A 141 5.93 -11.39 17.32
C LEU A 141 6.78 -12.31 16.43
N SER A 142 6.18 -13.40 15.95
CA SER A 142 6.83 -14.39 15.10
C SER A 142 6.01 -14.66 13.83
N ILE A 143 6.63 -15.24 12.82
CA ILE A 143 5.95 -15.61 11.57
C ILE A 143 5.31 -16.97 11.77
N THR A 144 3.99 -17.03 11.59
CA THR A 144 3.23 -18.28 11.64
C THR A 144 3.19 -18.96 10.27
N SER A 145 3.21 -18.19 9.18
CA SER A 145 3.14 -18.69 7.81
C SER A 145 3.73 -17.70 6.81
N ASN A 146 4.39 -18.21 5.76
CA ASN A 146 4.93 -17.42 4.63
C ASN A 146 3.86 -17.07 3.58
N ARG A 147 2.63 -16.87 4.03
CA ARG A 147 1.43 -16.55 3.26
C ARG A 147 0.58 -15.61 4.11
N PRO A 148 -0.37 -14.85 3.52
CA PRO A 148 -1.35 -14.11 4.30
C PRO A 148 -2.04 -14.98 5.34
N CYS A 149 -2.50 -14.34 6.41
CA CYS A 149 -3.39 -15.01 7.35
C CYS A 149 -4.70 -15.38 6.65
N LEU A 150 -5.24 -16.55 7.01
CA LEU A 150 -6.57 -16.93 6.57
C LEU A 150 -7.58 -15.90 7.06
N ALA A 151 -8.35 -15.32 6.14
CA ALA A 151 -9.30 -14.27 6.43
C ALA A 151 -10.59 -14.46 5.61
N VAL A 152 -11.72 -14.22 6.27
CA VAL A 152 -12.99 -13.97 5.55
C VAL A 152 -12.80 -12.78 4.61
N PRO A 153 -13.57 -12.70 3.51
CA PRO A 153 -13.46 -11.57 2.59
C PRO A 153 -13.70 -10.25 3.33
N GLN A 154 -12.89 -9.24 3.05
CA GLN A 154 -13.01 -7.91 3.62
C GLN A 154 -13.14 -6.91 2.48
N ILE A 155 -14.28 -6.23 2.41
CA ILE A 155 -14.49 -5.16 1.42
C ILE A 155 -13.73 -3.93 1.92
N LYS A 156 -12.67 -3.56 1.19
CA LYS A 156 -11.81 -2.40 1.47
C LYS A 156 -12.37 -1.14 0.85
N HIS A 157 -12.88 -1.24 -0.38
CA HIS A 157 -13.56 -0.15 -1.06
C HIS A 157 -14.99 -0.56 -1.37
N HIS A 158 -15.94 0.12 -0.74
CA HIS A 158 -17.36 -0.10 -0.96
C HIS A 158 -17.81 0.57 -2.27
N PRO A 159 -18.76 0.00 -3.01
CA PRO A 159 -19.42 0.74 -4.08
C PRO A 159 -20.12 1.96 -3.52
N GLN A 160 -20.15 3.04 -4.30
CA GLN A 160 -20.70 4.32 -3.87
C GLN A 160 -22.06 4.58 -4.53
N ASP A 161 -22.97 5.21 -3.79
CA ASP A 161 -24.26 5.66 -4.30
C ASP A 161 -24.06 6.65 -5.46
N GLN A 162 -24.87 6.51 -6.52
CA GLN A 162 -24.76 7.32 -7.73
C GLN A 162 -26.11 7.83 -8.20
N VAL A 163 -26.11 9.05 -8.72
CA VAL A 163 -27.24 9.64 -9.44
C VAL A 163 -26.79 9.89 -10.86
N ASN A 164 -27.49 9.31 -11.83
CA ASN A 164 -27.17 9.49 -13.25
C ASN A 164 -28.40 9.89 -14.07
N VAL A 165 -28.14 10.39 -15.27
CA VAL A 165 -29.16 10.71 -16.26
C VAL A 165 -29.28 9.54 -17.23
N SER A 166 -30.52 9.25 -17.67
CA SER A 166 -30.80 8.20 -18.62
C SER A 166 -29.98 8.35 -19.91
N GLY A 167 -29.35 7.27 -20.37
CA GLY A 167 -28.52 7.23 -21.58
C GLY A 167 -27.02 7.41 -21.33
N HIS A 168 -26.59 7.69 -20.10
CA HIS A 168 -25.17 7.70 -19.71
C HIS A 168 -24.75 6.39 -19.03
N ASP A 169 -23.45 6.13 -19.01
CA ASP A 169 -22.89 4.93 -18.40
C ASP A 169 -22.65 5.12 -16.90
N VAL A 170 -22.72 4.02 -16.14
CA VAL A 170 -22.42 3.98 -14.70
C VAL A 170 -21.45 2.85 -14.42
N ILE A 171 -20.51 3.09 -13.50
CA ILE A 171 -19.59 2.07 -13.02
C ILE A 171 -19.63 2.04 -11.49
N PHE A 172 -19.91 0.87 -10.92
CA PHE A 172 -19.71 0.58 -9.50
C PHE A 172 -18.41 -0.19 -9.30
N MET A 173 -17.64 0.21 -8.29
CA MET A 173 -16.36 -0.41 -7.93
C MET A 173 -16.46 -1.07 -6.56
N CYS A 174 -15.96 -2.30 -6.45
CA CYS A 174 -15.85 -3.03 -5.19
C CYS A 174 -14.46 -3.65 -5.07
N GLU A 175 -13.70 -3.27 -4.05
CA GLU A 175 -12.37 -3.83 -3.79
C GLU A 175 -12.39 -4.69 -2.53
N VAL A 176 -11.86 -5.89 -2.66
CA VAL A 176 -11.97 -6.95 -1.65
C VAL A 176 -10.60 -7.54 -1.38
N PHE A 177 -10.20 -7.57 -0.11
CA PHE A 177 -9.08 -8.37 0.35
C PHE A 177 -9.59 -9.73 0.85
N ALA A 178 -9.00 -10.83 0.39
CA ALA A 178 -9.35 -12.16 0.89
C ALA A 178 -8.20 -13.17 0.73
N TYR A 179 -7.99 -13.99 1.75
CA TYR A 179 -7.10 -15.15 1.65
C TYR A 179 -7.73 -16.40 2.28
N PRO A 180 -8.07 -17.45 1.50
CA PRO A 180 -7.90 -17.57 0.05
C PRO A 180 -8.72 -16.55 -0.74
N MET A 181 -8.33 -16.34 -2.01
CA MET A 181 -8.99 -15.43 -2.94
C MET A 181 -10.50 -15.68 -2.97
N ALA A 182 -11.28 -14.60 -2.88
CA ALA A 182 -12.72 -14.64 -2.92
C ALA A 182 -13.25 -14.62 -4.36
N LEU A 183 -14.44 -15.16 -4.56
CA LEU A 183 -15.26 -14.90 -5.74
C LEU A 183 -16.22 -13.75 -5.41
N VAL A 184 -16.35 -12.80 -6.33
CA VAL A 184 -17.24 -11.63 -6.19
C VAL A 184 -18.40 -11.78 -7.15
N GLU A 185 -19.60 -11.67 -6.60
CA GLU A 185 -20.87 -11.66 -7.33
C GLU A 185 -21.54 -10.30 -7.13
N TRP A 186 -22.21 -9.84 -8.18
CA TRP A 186 -23.06 -8.65 -8.11
C TRP A 186 -24.53 -9.06 -8.19
N ARG A 187 -25.38 -8.41 -7.39
CA ARG A 187 -26.84 -8.58 -7.43
C ARG A 187 -27.51 -7.23 -7.45
N LYS A 188 -28.72 -7.18 -8.02
CA LYS A 188 -29.58 -6.01 -7.99
C LYS A 188 -30.81 -6.33 -7.15
N ASP A 189 -31.13 -5.42 -6.23
CA ASP A 189 -32.26 -5.51 -5.32
C ASP A 189 -32.26 -6.86 -4.57
N GLU A 190 -33.42 -7.51 -4.38
CA GLU A 190 -33.52 -8.85 -3.80
C GLU A 190 -33.65 -9.94 -4.87
N GLU A 191 -33.13 -9.71 -6.09
CA GLU A 191 -33.17 -10.71 -7.14
C GLU A 191 -32.33 -11.95 -6.77
N GLU A 192 -32.91 -13.12 -7.06
CA GLU A 192 -32.26 -14.41 -6.80
C GLU A 192 -31.04 -14.62 -7.70
N PHE A 193 -31.10 -14.11 -8.93
CA PHE A 193 -30.07 -14.27 -9.94
C PHE A 193 -29.00 -13.18 -9.85
N GLY A 194 -27.74 -13.58 -10.04
CA GLY A 194 -26.61 -12.67 -10.13
C GLY A 194 -26.55 -11.93 -11.46
N LEU A 195 -26.00 -10.71 -11.43
CA LEU A 195 -25.64 -9.95 -12.62
C LEU A 195 -24.42 -10.60 -13.32
N PRO A 196 -24.25 -10.39 -14.65
CA PRO A 196 -25.07 -9.56 -15.54
C PRO A 196 -26.39 -10.19 -15.99
N GLY A 197 -26.68 -11.46 -15.62
CA GLY A 197 -27.84 -12.18 -16.12
C GLY A 197 -27.83 -12.27 -17.66
N ASP A 198 -28.99 -12.01 -18.27
CA ASP A 198 -29.18 -11.97 -19.74
C ASP A 198 -29.18 -10.53 -20.31
N ASP A 199 -28.81 -9.52 -19.53
CA ASP A 199 -28.90 -8.12 -19.97
C ASP A 199 -27.63 -7.65 -20.70
N PRO A 200 -27.67 -7.40 -22.03
CA PRO A 200 -26.46 -7.16 -22.82
C PRO A 200 -25.76 -5.82 -22.53
N HIS A 201 -26.43 -4.87 -21.87
CA HIS A 201 -25.83 -3.58 -21.50
C HIS A 201 -25.20 -3.57 -20.10
N ILE A 202 -25.25 -4.70 -19.36
CA ILE A 202 -24.57 -4.86 -18.07
C ILE A 202 -23.35 -5.75 -18.28
N SER A 203 -22.20 -5.31 -17.77
CA SER A 203 -20.98 -6.11 -17.78
C SER A 203 -20.27 -6.07 -16.43
N ILE A 204 -19.61 -7.18 -16.09
CA ILE A 204 -18.81 -7.30 -14.87
C ILE A 204 -17.37 -7.63 -15.26
N GLN A 205 -16.43 -6.88 -14.71
CA GLN A 205 -15.00 -7.15 -14.86
C GLN A 205 -14.36 -7.30 -13.48
N SER A 206 -13.78 -8.46 -13.22
CA SER A 206 -13.01 -8.73 -12.00
C SER A 206 -11.54 -8.92 -12.37
N ARG A 207 -10.65 -8.18 -11.70
CA ARG A 207 -9.19 -8.27 -11.87
C ARG A 207 -8.50 -8.25 -10.51
N GLY A 208 -7.23 -8.68 -10.49
CA GLY A 208 -6.39 -8.47 -9.31
C GLY A 208 -6.38 -6.99 -8.91
N GLY A 209 -6.51 -6.73 -7.60
CA GLY A 209 -6.45 -5.38 -7.05
C GLY A 209 -5.04 -4.79 -7.11
N PRO A 210 -4.86 -3.55 -6.61
CA PRO A 210 -3.56 -2.87 -6.62
C PRO A 210 -2.53 -3.61 -5.77
N LEU A 211 -2.96 -4.29 -4.69
CA LEU A 211 -2.09 -5.10 -3.84
C LEU A 211 -2.34 -6.60 -4.04
N ARG A 212 -1.34 -7.41 -3.66
CA ARG A 212 -1.46 -8.87 -3.68
C ARG A 212 -2.61 -9.32 -2.78
N TYR A 213 -3.36 -10.32 -3.25
CA TYR A 213 -4.53 -10.89 -2.55
C TYR A 213 -5.71 -9.91 -2.40
N GLU A 214 -5.67 -8.80 -3.12
CA GLU A 214 -6.84 -7.96 -3.39
C GLU A 214 -7.45 -8.31 -4.75
N LEU A 215 -8.76 -8.07 -4.86
CA LEU A 215 -9.58 -8.27 -6.03
C LEU A 215 -10.42 -7.01 -6.22
N SER A 216 -10.34 -6.41 -7.40
CA SER A 216 -11.19 -5.28 -7.79
C SER A 216 -12.23 -5.77 -8.79
N SER A 217 -13.51 -5.61 -8.46
CA SER A 217 -14.65 -5.96 -9.31
C SER A 217 -15.42 -4.71 -9.69
N CYS A 218 -15.63 -4.54 -11.00
CA CYS A 218 -16.37 -3.43 -11.59
C CYS A 218 -17.66 -3.94 -12.19
N LEU A 219 -18.79 -3.33 -11.82
CA LEU A 219 -20.06 -3.50 -12.51
C LEU A 219 -20.30 -2.26 -13.37
N GLN A 220 -20.38 -2.44 -14.68
CA GLN A 220 -20.64 -1.38 -15.65
C GLN A 220 -22.04 -1.57 -16.25
N ILE A 221 -22.80 -0.47 -16.31
CA ILE A 221 -24.11 -0.42 -16.95
C ILE A 221 -24.02 0.64 -18.04
N GLU A 222 -24.16 0.23 -19.29
CA GLU A 222 -24.11 1.10 -20.47
C GLU A 222 -25.50 1.67 -20.77
N GLY A 223 -25.55 2.96 -21.09
CA GLY A 223 -26.79 3.62 -21.50
C GLY A 223 -27.93 3.45 -20.49
N VAL A 224 -27.70 3.84 -19.23
CA VAL A 224 -28.61 3.58 -18.10
C VAL A 224 -30.06 4.00 -18.39
N ARG A 225 -31.01 3.16 -18.01
CA ARG A 225 -32.45 3.26 -18.16
C ARG A 225 -33.08 3.48 -16.78
N LYS A 226 -34.31 4.01 -16.74
CA LYS A 226 -35.03 4.19 -15.45
C LYS A 226 -35.21 2.88 -14.67
N ALA A 227 -35.36 1.76 -15.36
CA ALA A 227 -35.51 0.44 -14.75
C ALA A 227 -34.22 -0.08 -14.06
N ASP A 228 -33.06 0.46 -14.43
CA ASP A 228 -31.79 0.06 -13.82
C ASP A 228 -31.58 0.75 -12.46
N GLY A 229 -32.45 1.70 -12.09
CA GLY A 229 -32.51 2.22 -10.73
C GLY A 229 -32.77 1.10 -9.74
N GLY A 230 -32.08 1.12 -8.61
CA GLY A 230 -32.16 0.05 -7.61
C GLY A 230 -30.95 0.05 -6.67
N THR A 231 -30.91 -0.95 -5.79
CA THR A 231 -29.78 -1.18 -4.88
C THR A 231 -28.92 -2.32 -5.40
N TYR A 232 -27.67 -2.04 -5.69
CA TYR A 232 -26.68 -3.02 -6.13
C TYR A 232 -25.88 -3.54 -4.95
N PHE A 233 -25.67 -4.86 -4.90
CA PHE A 233 -24.91 -5.54 -3.87
C PHE A 233 -23.66 -6.17 -4.47
N CYS A 234 -22.51 -5.86 -3.88
CA CYS A 234 -21.27 -6.58 -4.09
C CYS A 234 -21.14 -7.64 -2.99
N ILE A 235 -21.11 -8.91 -3.36
CA ILE A 235 -21.05 -10.06 -2.44
C ILE A 235 -19.76 -10.81 -2.72
N ALA A 236 -18.83 -10.77 -1.77
CA ALA A 236 -17.60 -11.52 -1.83
C ALA A 236 -17.69 -12.78 -0.97
N HIS A 237 -17.30 -13.93 -1.49
CA HIS A 237 -17.32 -15.18 -0.76
C HIS A 237 -16.02 -15.97 -0.91
N ASN A 238 -15.59 -16.60 0.17
CA ASN A 238 -14.55 -17.62 0.15
C ASN A 238 -14.91 -18.78 1.09
N LYS A 239 -14.03 -19.76 1.23
CA LYS A 239 -14.26 -20.95 2.07
C LYS A 239 -14.44 -20.66 3.57
N LEU A 240 -14.14 -19.45 4.03
CA LEU A 240 -14.22 -19.04 5.44
C LEU A 240 -15.49 -18.24 5.73
N GLY A 241 -16.12 -17.64 4.72
CA GLY A 241 -17.32 -16.83 4.89
C GLY A 241 -17.56 -15.86 3.74
N ASN A 242 -18.38 -14.86 3.99
CA ASN A 242 -18.78 -13.86 3.02
C ASN A 242 -18.71 -12.44 3.60
N ALA A 243 -18.67 -11.45 2.71
CA ALA A 243 -18.86 -10.04 3.02
C ALA A 243 -19.73 -9.40 1.93
N THR A 244 -20.53 -8.41 2.34
CA THR A 244 -21.47 -7.74 1.45
C THR A 244 -21.40 -6.23 1.62
N ALA A 245 -21.39 -5.51 0.51
CA ALA A 245 -21.54 -4.06 0.46
C ALA A 245 -22.62 -3.69 -0.55
N LYS A 246 -23.18 -2.48 -0.43
CA LYS A 246 -24.27 -2.02 -1.29
C LYS A 246 -24.06 -0.58 -1.76
N ALA A 247 -24.66 -0.26 -2.90
CA ALA A 247 -24.78 1.08 -3.43
C ALA A 247 -26.11 1.26 -4.16
N THR A 248 -26.65 2.47 -4.15
CA THR A 248 -27.94 2.81 -4.76
C THR A 248 -27.73 3.59 -6.06
N LEU A 249 -28.42 3.21 -7.13
CA LEU A 249 -28.49 3.97 -8.38
C LEU A 249 -29.83 4.70 -8.49
N LEU A 250 -29.77 6.02 -8.62
CA LEU A 250 -30.92 6.86 -8.96
C LEU A 250 -30.81 7.35 -10.40
N VAL A 251 -31.82 7.07 -11.23
CA VAL A 251 -31.82 7.43 -12.65
C VAL A 251 -32.85 8.52 -12.94
N THR A 252 -32.37 9.65 -13.44
CA THR A 252 -33.20 10.80 -13.83
C THR A 252 -33.39 10.84 -15.34
N SER A 253 -34.56 11.30 -15.81
CA SER A 253 -34.78 11.52 -17.25
C SER A 253 -34.15 12.83 -17.71
N ALA A 254 -33.57 12.83 -18.92
CA ALA A 254 -32.99 14.03 -19.56
C ALA A 254 -33.97 15.20 -19.77
N GLY A 255 -35.27 15.01 -19.48
CA GLY A 255 -36.32 16.04 -19.52
C GLY A 255 -36.68 16.69 -18.18
N THR A 256 -36.02 16.33 -17.07
CA THR A 256 -36.30 16.92 -15.75
C THR A 256 -35.10 17.71 -15.23
N CYS A 257 -34.59 18.63 -16.05
CA CYS A 257 -33.90 19.81 -15.52
C CYS A 257 -34.95 20.87 -15.18
N LEU A 258 -35.83 20.56 -14.22
CA LEU A 258 -36.64 21.56 -13.53
C LEU A 258 -36.50 21.31 -12.03
N GLN A 259 -35.57 22.07 -11.45
CA GLN A 259 -35.61 22.57 -10.08
C GLN A 259 -36.24 21.64 -9.03
N THR A 260 -35.48 20.66 -8.56
CA THR A 260 -35.60 20.28 -7.15
C THR A 260 -34.54 21.03 -6.37
N GLN A 261 -35.00 22.10 -5.72
CA GLN A 261 -34.25 22.80 -4.69
C GLN A 261 -33.93 21.80 -3.57
N PHE A 262 -32.66 21.44 -3.40
CA PHE A 262 -32.21 20.81 -2.16
C PHE A 262 -31.91 21.89 -1.12
N PRO A 263 -32.54 21.88 0.07
CA PRO A 263 -32.18 22.79 1.14
C PRO A 263 -30.83 22.32 1.72
N GLY A 264 -29.73 22.96 1.32
CA GLY A 264 -28.43 22.75 1.97
C GLY A 264 -27.19 22.96 1.11
N VAL A 265 -27.29 23.02 -0.22
CA VAL A 265 -26.13 23.30 -1.08
C VAL A 265 -26.09 24.80 -1.40
N PRO A 266 -25.07 25.57 -0.96
CA PRO A 266 -24.96 26.97 -1.34
C PRO A 266 -24.69 27.06 -2.86
N PRO A 267 -25.43 27.89 -3.62
CA PRO A 267 -25.14 28.10 -5.04
C PRO A 267 -23.72 28.60 -5.26
N LYS A 268 -23.02 28.07 -6.28
CA LYS A 268 -21.65 28.44 -6.67
C LYS A 268 -21.46 29.94 -6.95
N GLU A 269 -22.55 30.72 -7.07
CA GLU A 269 -22.53 32.17 -7.21
C GLU A 269 -22.12 32.92 -5.92
N LYS A 270 -22.34 32.36 -4.73
CA LYS A 270 -21.91 33.00 -3.47
C LYS A 270 -20.39 33.00 -3.29
N LEU A 271 -19.66 32.05 -3.89
CA LEU A 271 -18.20 31.97 -3.76
C LEU A 271 -17.50 33.12 -4.52
N GLN A 272 -18.02 33.50 -5.69
CA GLN A 272 -17.49 34.64 -6.45
C GLN A 272 -17.75 35.97 -5.74
N GLN A 273 -18.88 36.13 -5.05
CA GLN A 273 -19.18 37.36 -4.32
C GLN A 273 -18.36 37.48 -3.03
N VAL A 274 -18.07 36.36 -2.35
CA VAL A 274 -17.15 36.31 -1.19
C VAL A 274 -15.72 36.61 -1.62
N LEU A 275 -15.25 36.05 -2.75
CA LEU A 275 -13.91 36.35 -3.30
C LEU A 275 -13.78 37.81 -3.74
N LYS A 276 -14.80 38.37 -4.41
CA LYS A 276 -14.83 39.79 -4.78
C LYS A 276 -14.83 40.71 -3.56
N ARG A 277 -15.57 40.38 -2.48
CA ARG A 277 -15.52 41.13 -1.21
C ARG A 277 -14.16 41.03 -0.52
N LYS A 278 -13.53 39.86 -0.49
CA LYS A 278 -12.18 39.69 0.10
C LYS A 278 -11.11 40.47 -0.69
N LEU A 279 -11.20 40.49 -2.02
CA LEU A 279 -10.30 41.29 -2.87
C LEU A 279 -10.52 42.80 -2.72
N TYR A 280 -11.77 43.26 -2.58
CA TYR A 280 -12.10 44.67 -2.31
C TYR A 280 -11.55 45.15 -0.96
N ILE A 281 -11.71 44.35 0.11
CA ILE A 281 -11.17 44.68 1.45
C ILE A 281 -9.64 44.67 1.45
N LYS A 282 -9.00 43.76 0.71
CA LYS A 282 -7.52 43.71 0.59
C LYS A 282 -6.94 44.92 -0.15
N ARG A 283 -7.69 45.52 -1.09
CA ARG A 283 -7.30 46.77 -1.77
C ARG A 283 -7.44 48.00 -0.86
N LYS A 284 -8.49 48.08 -0.03
CA LYS A 284 -8.72 49.24 0.88
C LYS A 284 -7.77 49.30 2.08
N LYS A 285 -7.04 48.22 2.38
CA LYS A 285 -5.99 48.18 3.43
C LYS A 285 -4.58 48.50 2.90
N ARG A 286 -4.42 48.80 1.61
CA ARG A 286 -3.12 49.13 0.96
C ARG A 286 -3.02 50.58 0.45
N THR A 287 -4.06 51.39 0.66
CA THR A 287 -4.08 52.86 0.55
C THR A 287 -4.44 53.42 1.91
#